data_AF-A0A258N7E6-F1
#
_entry.id   AF-A0A258N7E6-F1
#
_cell.length_a   1.000
_cell.length_b   1.000
_cell.length_c   1.000
_cell.angle_alpha   90.00
_cell.angle_beta   90.00
_cell.angle_gamma   90.00
#
_symmetry.space_group_name_H-M   'P 1'
#
loop_
_entity.id
_entity.type
_entity.pdbx_description
1 polymer ?
#
loop_
_entity_poly.entity_id
_entity_poly.type
_entity_poly.pdbx_seq_one_letter_code
_entity_poly.pdbx_strand_id
1 'polypeptide(L)'
;ADFDRLVAAVHERGMKLLLDLVPNHTSDAHPWFLEARASRENPKRDWYIWRDPAPDGGPPNNWLSEFGGSAWAFDAASGQYYYHAFLDRQPDLNWRNPQVVAAIHEVMRTWMRRGVDGFRVDVIWHLMKDLEFRDNPENPAFSTGMNPYARLLPLHTTDLSEVQDVIAGLRAVVDEFPARLLIGEIYLPIARLVAYYGAELKGVHLPFNFALLDTPWNARALDQLIANYEAALPAGGWPNWVLGNHDRPRIASRVGPDQARVAAMLLLTLRGTPTLYYGDEIGMANVPISPERVQDPYEKNVPGLGLGRDGVRTPMQWDDGPFAGFSTVEPWLPLAPDFTEVNVAAQRGNGHSMLTLVRRLIELRRGRAELMLGAYRALAAQGDLLLYVRTLDGAGRVLVALNLGAEPLAATLPGLAGEVLLSTFYDREEERISGEIALRANEGVMVALADGAALPA
;
A
#
# COMPACT_ATOMS: atom_id res chain seq x y z
N ALA A 1 -14.28 -12.02 21.27
CA ALA A 1 -15.62 -11.41 21.44
C ALA A 1 -15.81 -10.26 20.47
N ASP A 2 -15.20 -9.08 20.67
CA ASP A 2 -15.43 -7.94 19.78
C ASP A 2 -14.95 -8.17 18.35
N PHE A 3 -13.79 -8.81 18.18
CA PHE A 3 -13.32 -9.23 16.86
C PHE A 3 -14.32 -10.16 16.15
N ASP A 4 -14.87 -11.14 16.85
CA ASP A 4 -15.81 -12.10 16.26
C ASP A 4 -17.12 -11.40 15.87
N ARG A 5 -17.57 -10.42 16.67
CA ARG A 5 -18.69 -9.53 16.30
C ARG A 5 -18.38 -8.71 15.06
N LEU A 6 -17.16 -8.19 14.93
CA LEU A 6 -16.73 -7.44 13.74
C LEU A 6 -16.77 -8.33 12.49
N VAL A 7 -16.18 -9.53 12.54
CA VAL A 7 -16.21 -10.50 11.43
C VAL A 7 -17.65 -10.78 10.99
N ALA A 8 -18.52 -11.11 11.94
CA ALA A 8 -19.93 -11.37 11.64
C ALA A 8 -20.61 -10.17 10.97
N ALA A 9 -20.45 -8.97 11.52
CA ALA A 9 -21.07 -7.76 10.97
C ALA A 9 -20.53 -7.38 9.57
N VAL A 10 -19.24 -7.62 9.30
CA VAL A 10 -18.63 -7.42 7.98
C VAL A 10 -19.23 -8.40 6.97
N HIS A 11 -19.34 -9.68 7.32
CA HIS A 11 -19.89 -10.71 6.45
C HIS A 11 -21.39 -10.55 6.18
N GLU A 12 -22.19 -10.14 7.17
CA GLU A 12 -23.61 -9.80 7.00
C GLU A 12 -23.83 -8.72 5.93
N ARG A 13 -22.83 -7.86 5.72
CA ARG A 13 -22.84 -6.79 4.71
C ARG A 13 -22.22 -7.21 3.37
N GLY A 14 -21.90 -8.49 3.20
CA GLY A 14 -21.26 -9.02 2.00
C GLY A 14 -19.83 -8.51 1.77
N MET A 15 -19.19 -7.97 2.81
CA MET A 15 -17.81 -7.49 2.77
C MET A 15 -16.84 -8.60 3.20
N LYS A 16 -15.56 -8.36 2.95
CA LYS A 16 -14.44 -9.25 3.29
C LYS A 16 -13.54 -8.58 4.31
N LEU A 17 -13.03 -9.34 5.28
CA LEU A 17 -12.10 -8.84 6.30
C LEU A 17 -10.72 -9.47 6.11
N LEU A 18 -9.75 -8.64 5.75
CA LEU A 18 -8.34 -9.01 5.73
C LEU A 18 -7.69 -8.51 7.02
N LEU A 19 -6.73 -9.27 7.55
CA LEU A 19 -5.90 -8.84 8.67
C LEU A 19 -4.47 -8.58 8.22
N ASP A 20 -3.79 -7.70 8.96
CA ASP A 20 -2.34 -7.64 8.89
C ASP A 20 -1.73 -8.87 9.57
N LEU A 21 -0.70 -9.42 8.95
CA LEU A 21 0.15 -10.47 9.50
C LEU A 21 1.57 -9.89 9.55
N VAL A 22 2.19 -9.93 10.73
CA VAL A 22 3.57 -9.47 10.94
C VAL A 22 4.46 -10.68 11.24
N PRO A 23 4.89 -11.44 10.22
CA PRO A 23 5.64 -12.67 10.42
C PRO A 23 7.14 -12.45 10.63
N ASN A 24 7.66 -11.26 10.31
CA ASN A 24 9.10 -11.01 10.35
C ASN A 24 9.67 -10.96 11.77
N HIS A 25 8.93 -10.37 12.70
CA HIS A 25 9.42 -10.09 14.05
C HIS A 25 8.26 -10.16 15.06
N THR A 26 8.59 -10.29 16.34
CA THR A 26 7.63 -10.15 17.44
C THR A 26 8.02 -8.99 18.33
N SER A 27 7.20 -8.62 19.31
CA SER A 27 7.67 -7.78 20.42
C SER A 27 8.74 -8.53 21.25
N ASP A 28 9.67 -7.79 21.83
CA ASP A 28 10.59 -8.26 22.88
C ASP A 28 9.89 -8.68 24.19
N ALA A 29 8.62 -8.30 24.36
CA ALA A 29 7.75 -8.79 25.43
C ALA A 29 7.00 -10.07 25.03
N HIS A 30 7.13 -10.56 23.79
CA HIS A 30 6.46 -11.77 23.35
C HIS A 30 7.00 -13.00 24.12
N PRO A 31 6.15 -13.93 24.58
CA PRO A 31 6.60 -15.11 25.34
C PRO A 31 7.71 -15.90 24.63
N TRP A 32 7.67 -16.00 23.31
CA TRP A 32 8.73 -16.67 22.53
C TRP A 32 10.10 -16.00 22.72
N PHE A 33 10.18 -14.66 22.67
CA PHE A 33 11.44 -13.96 22.85
C PHE A 33 11.90 -14.00 24.31
N LEU A 34 10.98 -13.88 25.25
CA LEU A 34 11.30 -14.01 26.68
C LEU A 34 11.91 -15.39 26.99
N GLU A 35 11.35 -16.47 26.43
CA GLU A 35 11.93 -17.81 26.52
C GLU A 35 13.29 -17.91 25.82
N ALA A 36 13.40 -17.42 24.58
CA ALA A 36 14.64 -17.44 23.81
C ALA A 36 15.78 -16.65 24.48
N ARG A 37 15.44 -15.56 25.18
CA ARG A 37 16.38 -14.70 25.91
C ARG A 37 16.77 -15.29 27.28
N ALA A 38 15.95 -16.16 27.86
CA ALA A 38 16.19 -16.69 29.21
C ALA A 38 17.47 -17.53 29.33
N SER A 39 17.88 -18.23 28.28
CA SER A 39 19.13 -19.01 28.25
C SER A 39 19.53 -19.35 26.82
N ARG A 40 20.85 -19.50 26.58
CA ARG A 40 21.40 -19.99 25.30
C ARG A 40 20.99 -21.44 24.98
N GLU A 41 20.63 -22.21 26.00
CA GLU A 41 20.18 -23.61 25.86
C GLU A 41 18.65 -23.75 25.79
N ASN A 42 17.90 -22.64 25.81
CA ASN A 42 16.45 -22.71 25.76
C ASN A 42 15.98 -23.31 24.40
N PRO A 43 14.96 -24.20 24.36
CA PRO A 43 14.46 -24.76 23.10
C PRO A 43 14.01 -23.72 22.07
N LYS A 44 13.59 -22.53 22.52
CA LYS A 44 13.22 -21.41 21.65
C LYS A 44 14.38 -20.46 21.33
N ARG A 45 15.62 -20.74 21.76
CA ARG A 45 16.77 -19.86 21.49
C ARG A 45 16.90 -19.55 20.00
N ASP A 46 16.82 -20.59 19.17
CA ASP A 46 16.95 -20.49 17.71
C ASP A 46 15.65 -20.05 17.00
N TRP A 47 14.62 -19.62 17.73
CA TRP A 47 13.46 -18.98 17.13
C TRP A 47 13.75 -17.53 16.71
N TYR A 48 14.85 -16.96 17.22
CA TYR A 48 15.34 -15.62 16.90
C TYR A 48 16.80 -15.69 16.47
N ILE A 49 17.27 -14.61 15.85
CA ILE A 49 18.62 -14.53 15.29
C ILE A 49 19.58 -13.96 16.33
N TRP A 50 20.48 -14.80 16.84
CA TRP A 50 21.50 -14.44 17.83
C TRP A 50 22.92 -14.56 17.26
N ARG A 51 23.82 -13.66 17.65
CA ARG A 51 25.24 -13.69 17.26
C ARG A 51 26.15 -13.26 18.41
N ASP A 52 27.30 -13.91 18.50
CA ASP A 52 28.35 -13.44 19.40
C ASP A 52 28.88 -12.07 18.92
N PRO A 53 29.42 -11.24 19.82
CA PRO A 53 30.07 -9.99 19.45
C PRO A 53 31.20 -10.20 18.44
N ALA A 54 31.49 -9.18 17.64
CA ALA A 54 32.71 -9.11 16.86
C ALA A 54 33.96 -9.11 17.79
N PRO A 55 35.18 -9.36 17.28
CA PRO A 55 36.39 -9.41 18.11
C PRO A 55 36.67 -8.16 18.95
N ASP A 56 36.16 -7.00 18.53
CA ASP A 56 36.25 -5.72 19.26
C ASP A 56 35.12 -5.52 20.30
N GLY A 57 34.23 -6.50 20.44
CA GLY A 57 33.06 -6.46 21.31
C GLY A 57 31.84 -5.76 20.70
N GLY A 58 31.94 -5.25 19.47
CA GLY A 58 30.86 -4.57 18.77
C GLY A 58 29.85 -5.51 18.09
N PRO A 59 28.86 -4.95 17.37
CA PRO A 59 27.94 -5.71 16.53
C PRO A 59 28.66 -6.65 15.57
N PRO A 60 28.06 -7.81 15.21
CA PRO A 60 28.72 -8.82 14.40
C PRO A 60 28.97 -8.41 12.94
N ASN A 61 28.22 -7.43 12.42
CA ASN A 61 28.35 -6.87 11.08
C ASN A 61 27.75 -5.44 11.02
N ASN A 62 27.78 -4.82 9.84
CA ASN A 62 27.39 -3.43 9.64
C ASN A 62 25.89 -3.18 9.41
N TRP A 63 25.01 -4.18 9.57
CA TRP A 63 23.59 -4.04 9.26
C TRP A 63 22.91 -2.93 10.08
N LEU A 64 22.06 -2.15 9.41
CA LEU A 64 21.35 -1.01 10.00
C LEU A 64 19.87 -1.31 10.21
N SER A 65 19.29 -0.70 11.24
CA SER A 65 17.84 -0.69 11.46
C SER A 65 17.19 0.36 10.54
N GLU A 66 16.03 0.03 9.97
CA GLU A 66 15.19 0.95 9.20
C GLU A 66 14.80 2.20 10.01
N PHE A 67 14.66 2.04 11.34
CA PHE A 67 14.32 3.11 12.26
C PHE A 67 15.54 3.73 12.97
N GLY A 68 16.72 3.56 12.38
CA GLY A 68 17.96 4.22 12.79
C GLY A 68 18.84 3.38 13.72
N GLY A 69 20.15 3.55 13.57
CA GLY A 69 21.15 2.84 14.36
C GLY A 69 21.50 1.45 13.84
N SER A 70 22.20 0.68 14.67
CA SER A 70 22.55 -0.72 14.41
C SER A 70 21.29 -1.59 14.37
N ALA A 71 21.29 -2.63 13.53
CA ALA A 71 20.27 -3.69 13.54
C ALA A 71 20.51 -4.76 14.61
N TRP A 72 21.46 -4.52 15.52
CA TRP A 72 21.87 -5.45 16.56
C TRP A 72 21.81 -4.78 17.92
N ALA A 73 21.03 -5.39 18.82
CA ALA A 73 20.93 -4.99 20.22
C ALA A 73 21.63 -6.03 21.11
N PHE A 74 22.43 -5.55 22.06
CA PHE A 74 23.20 -6.41 22.95
C PHE A 74 22.38 -6.89 24.14
N ASP A 75 22.31 -8.20 24.35
CA ASP A 75 21.74 -8.82 25.54
C ASP A 75 22.84 -9.18 26.53
N ALA A 76 22.99 -8.35 27.57
CA ALA A 76 24.05 -8.52 28.57
C ALA A 76 23.96 -9.85 29.33
N ALA A 77 22.77 -10.44 29.47
CA ALA A 77 22.57 -11.69 30.19
C ALA A 77 23.18 -12.90 29.45
N SER A 78 23.01 -12.96 28.13
CA SER A 78 23.60 -14.02 27.29
C SER A 78 24.97 -13.67 26.70
N GLY A 79 25.37 -12.39 26.74
CA GLY A 79 26.61 -11.90 26.13
C GLY A 79 26.57 -11.92 24.60
N GLN A 80 25.38 -11.93 24.00
CA GLN A 80 25.16 -12.01 22.56
C GLN A 80 24.33 -10.82 22.07
N TYR A 81 24.44 -10.52 20.77
CA TYR A 81 23.52 -9.63 20.08
C TYR A 81 22.33 -10.42 19.53
N TYR A 82 21.15 -9.79 19.52
CA TYR A 82 20.01 -10.25 18.72
C TYR A 82 19.73 -9.27 17.59
N TYR A 83 19.28 -9.81 16.45
CA TYR A 83 18.97 -9.00 15.27
C TYR A 83 17.55 -8.43 15.34
N HIS A 84 17.40 -7.19 14.87
CA HIS A 84 16.13 -6.51 14.67
C HIS A 84 16.20 -5.61 13.44
N ALA A 85 15.34 -5.84 12.44
CA ALA A 85 15.33 -4.99 11.24
C ALA A 85 14.75 -3.58 11.52
N PHE A 86 13.91 -3.47 12.56
CA PHE A 86 13.19 -2.26 12.95
C PHE A 86 13.61 -1.85 14.37
N LEU A 87 12.67 -1.67 15.32
CA LEU A 87 13.02 -1.32 16.70
C LEU A 87 13.78 -2.45 17.39
N ASP A 88 14.63 -2.11 18.37
CA ASP A 88 15.24 -3.07 19.29
C ASP A 88 14.20 -3.90 20.06
N ARG A 89 13.00 -3.36 20.25
CA ARG A 89 11.83 -4.05 20.80
C ARG A 89 11.10 -4.95 19.79
N GLN A 90 11.60 -5.07 18.57
CA GLN A 90 11.06 -5.90 17.49
C GLN A 90 12.10 -6.95 17.04
N PRO A 91 12.51 -7.91 17.91
CA PRO A 91 13.43 -8.97 17.52
C PRO A 91 12.87 -9.83 16.39
N ASP A 92 13.69 -10.02 15.36
CA ASP A 92 13.36 -10.77 14.15
C ASP A 92 13.35 -12.28 14.40
N LEU A 93 12.33 -12.94 13.86
CA LEU A 93 12.19 -14.39 13.88
C LEU A 93 13.16 -15.06 12.89
N ASN A 94 13.69 -16.21 13.26
CA ASN A 94 14.51 -17.04 12.39
C ASN A 94 13.63 -17.95 11.53
N TRP A 95 13.30 -17.51 10.32
CA TRP A 95 12.49 -18.27 9.35
C TRP A 95 13.12 -19.56 8.83
N ARG A 96 14.41 -19.80 9.09
CA ARG A 96 15.06 -21.10 8.81
C ARG A 96 14.72 -22.17 9.84
N ASN A 97 14.18 -21.79 11.00
CA ASN A 97 13.74 -22.72 12.01
C ASN A 97 12.34 -23.28 11.64
N PRO A 98 12.20 -24.59 11.38
CA PRO A 98 10.93 -25.18 10.96
C PRO A 98 9.82 -25.06 12.02
N GLN A 99 10.17 -24.89 13.30
CA GLN A 99 9.19 -24.65 14.36
C GLN A 99 8.57 -23.25 14.26
N VAL A 100 9.36 -22.25 13.86
CA VAL A 100 8.87 -20.89 13.59
C VAL A 100 7.90 -20.91 12.40
N VAL A 101 8.29 -21.56 11.30
CA VAL A 101 7.43 -21.72 10.12
C VAL A 101 6.10 -22.37 10.50
N ALA A 102 6.14 -23.49 11.22
CA ALA A 102 4.94 -24.20 11.66
C ALA A 102 4.07 -23.35 12.60
N ALA A 103 4.68 -22.61 13.52
CA ALA A 103 3.95 -21.74 14.46
C ALA A 103 3.22 -20.61 13.73
N ILE A 104 3.87 -19.93 12.77
CA ILE A 104 3.24 -18.86 12.00
C ILE A 104 2.14 -19.40 11.09
N HIS A 105 2.34 -20.55 10.44
CA HIS A 105 1.29 -21.21 9.68
C HIS A 105 0.06 -21.51 10.55
N GLU A 106 0.25 -21.95 11.79
CA GLU A 106 -0.89 -22.20 12.70
C GLU A 106 -1.57 -20.90 13.17
N VAL A 107 -0.84 -19.80 13.33
CA VAL A 107 -1.43 -18.47 13.57
C VAL A 107 -2.36 -18.10 12.41
N MET A 108 -1.93 -18.27 11.17
CA MET A 108 -2.75 -18.00 9.99
C MET A 108 -4.01 -18.88 9.97
N ARG A 109 -3.87 -20.19 10.19
CA ARG A 109 -5.01 -21.11 10.25
C ARG A 109 -6.00 -20.72 11.35
N THR A 110 -5.50 -20.33 12.52
CA THR A 110 -6.34 -19.91 13.66
C THR A 110 -7.23 -18.74 13.28
N TRP A 111 -6.67 -17.71 12.63
CA TRP A 111 -7.43 -16.54 12.20
C TRP A 111 -8.40 -16.85 11.04
N MET A 112 -8.00 -17.66 10.07
CA MET A 112 -8.89 -18.06 8.97
C MET A 112 -10.05 -18.96 9.45
N ARG A 113 -9.83 -19.85 10.43
CA ARG A 113 -10.89 -20.60 11.11
C ARG A 113 -11.88 -19.69 11.85
N ARG A 114 -11.45 -18.49 12.26
CA ARG A 114 -12.30 -17.45 12.87
C ARG A 114 -12.98 -16.53 11.84
N GLY A 115 -12.89 -16.85 10.55
CA GLY A 115 -13.62 -16.14 9.49
C GLY A 115 -12.82 -15.03 8.79
N VAL A 116 -11.53 -14.86 9.07
CA VAL A 116 -10.68 -13.94 8.31
C VAL A 116 -10.61 -14.39 6.85
N ASP A 117 -10.78 -13.44 5.92
CA ASP A 117 -10.84 -13.68 4.47
C ASP A 117 -9.46 -13.61 3.79
N GLY A 118 -8.40 -13.40 4.56
CA GLY A 118 -7.04 -13.36 4.05
C GLY A 118 -6.12 -12.43 4.85
N PHE A 119 -4.91 -12.23 4.33
CA PHE A 119 -3.90 -11.43 5.00
C PHE A 119 -3.22 -10.43 4.07
N ARG A 120 -2.86 -9.26 4.62
CA ARG A 120 -1.75 -8.43 4.15
C ARG A 120 -0.54 -8.81 5.00
N VAL A 121 0.55 -9.19 4.37
CA VAL A 121 1.75 -9.67 5.04
C VAL A 121 2.77 -8.54 5.05
N ASP A 122 3.00 -8.00 6.25
CA ASP A 122 3.94 -6.92 6.54
C ASP A 122 5.36 -7.32 6.15
N VAL A 123 6.07 -6.41 5.48
CA VAL A 123 7.51 -6.48 5.16
C VAL A 123 8.00 -7.85 4.68
N ILE A 124 7.20 -8.55 3.87
CA ILE A 124 7.42 -9.96 3.51
C ILE A 124 8.77 -10.22 2.83
N TRP A 125 9.38 -9.19 2.23
CA TRP A 125 10.68 -9.24 1.59
C TRP A 125 11.87 -9.18 2.58
N HIS A 126 11.63 -8.96 3.88
CA HIS A 126 12.65 -8.98 4.94
C HIS A 126 12.82 -10.36 5.61
N LEU A 127 11.97 -11.35 5.36
CA LEU A 127 11.90 -12.56 6.21
C LEU A 127 13.20 -13.39 6.29
N MET A 128 14.03 -13.33 5.25
CA MET A 128 15.25 -14.14 5.13
C MET A 128 16.50 -13.27 5.26
N LYS A 129 17.47 -13.76 6.02
CA LYS A 129 18.78 -13.13 6.21
C LYS A 129 19.92 -14.00 5.69
N ASP A 130 21.02 -13.36 5.32
CA ASP A 130 22.22 -14.00 4.80
C ASP A 130 22.81 -14.97 5.83
N LEU A 131 23.16 -16.19 5.38
CA LEU A 131 23.68 -17.25 6.25
C LEU A 131 25.11 -16.97 6.73
N GLU A 132 25.87 -16.22 5.94
CA GLU A 132 27.25 -15.85 6.25
C GLU A 132 27.32 -14.55 7.06
N PHE A 133 26.19 -13.87 7.28
CA PHE A 133 26.09 -12.61 8.02
C PHE A 133 27.05 -11.53 7.50
N ARG A 134 27.25 -11.50 6.17
CA ARG A 134 28.16 -10.56 5.51
C ARG A 134 27.69 -9.11 5.66
N ASP A 135 28.64 -8.20 5.69
CA ASP A 135 28.39 -6.76 5.63
C ASP A 135 27.64 -6.38 4.36
N ASN A 136 26.65 -5.51 4.49
CA ASN A 136 26.01 -4.85 3.36
C ASN A 136 26.96 -3.80 2.76
N PRO A 137 27.06 -3.68 1.41
CA PRO A 137 27.92 -2.68 0.80
C PRO A 137 27.37 -1.27 0.99
N GLU A 138 28.28 -0.28 0.97
CA GLU A 138 27.90 1.14 0.99
C GLU A 138 27.07 1.52 -0.23
N ASN A 139 26.12 2.43 -0.05
CA ASN A 139 25.32 2.98 -1.13
C ASN A 139 26.01 4.22 -1.72
N PRO A 140 26.52 4.16 -2.96
CA PRO A 140 27.19 5.31 -3.58
C PRO A 140 26.25 6.48 -3.89
N ALA A 141 24.94 6.27 -3.86
CA ALA A 141 23.94 7.32 -4.06
C ALA A 141 23.51 8.02 -2.76
N PHE A 142 24.02 7.58 -1.60
CA PHE A 142 23.67 8.18 -0.31
C PHE A 142 24.21 9.61 -0.17
N SER A 143 23.39 10.51 0.34
CA SER A 143 23.81 11.86 0.72
C SER A 143 23.24 12.26 2.08
N THR A 144 23.91 13.19 2.76
CA THR A 144 23.41 13.81 4.00
C THR A 144 22.00 14.35 3.79
N GLY A 145 21.10 14.07 4.73
CA GLY A 145 19.68 14.44 4.66
C GLY A 145 18.77 13.32 4.12
N MET A 146 19.33 12.25 3.55
CA MET A 146 18.57 11.02 3.28
C MET A 146 18.36 10.20 4.57
N ASN A 147 17.39 9.28 4.52
CA ASN A 147 17.22 8.25 5.55
C ASN A 147 18.57 7.54 5.83
N PRO A 148 19.07 7.51 7.08
CA PRO A 148 20.33 6.87 7.42
C PRO A 148 20.41 5.38 7.07
N TYR A 149 19.28 4.67 7.00
CA TYR A 149 19.24 3.28 6.54
C TYR A 149 19.76 3.14 5.10
N ALA A 150 19.46 4.12 4.24
CA ALA A 150 19.88 4.14 2.84
C ALA A 150 21.38 4.32 2.62
N ARG A 151 22.17 4.47 3.70
CA ARG A 151 23.65 4.49 3.65
C ARG A 151 24.23 3.16 3.17
N LEU A 152 23.52 2.04 3.38
CA LEU A 152 23.92 0.72 2.90
C LEU A 152 22.89 0.19 1.90
N LEU A 153 23.34 -0.61 0.94
CA LEU A 153 22.45 -1.38 0.09
C LEU A 153 22.12 -2.69 0.81
N PRO A 154 20.85 -2.99 1.12
CA PRO A 154 20.46 -4.10 2.00
C PRO A 154 20.53 -5.50 1.35
N LEU A 155 21.56 -5.77 0.53
CA LEU A 155 21.68 -6.97 -0.30
C LEU A 155 21.73 -8.29 0.47
N HIS A 156 22.13 -8.27 1.74
CA HIS A 156 22.24 -9.44 2.62
C HIS A 156 21.14 -9.52 3.67
N THR A 157 20.25 -8.52 3.72
CA THR A 157 19.20 -8.40 4.74
C THR A 157 17.79 -8.44 4.16
N THR A 158 17.63 -8.26 2.85
CA THR A 158 16.33 -8.19 2.20
C THR A 158 16.33 -8.81 0.80
N ASP A 159 15.15 -9.21 0.34
CA ASP A 159 14.87 -9.81 -0.98
C ASP A 159 15.87 -10.91 -1.40
N LEU A 160 16.19 -11.79 -0.45
CA LEU A 160 16.95 -13.02 -0.71
C LEU A 160 16.06 -14.06 -1.38
N SER A 161 16.62 -14.84 -2.30
CA SER A 161 15.88 -15.81 -3.11
C SER A 161 15.03 -16.79 -2.30
N GLU A 162 15.52 -17.22 -1.15
CA GLU A 162 14.85 -18.20 -0.28
C GLU A 162 13.53 -17.68 0.30
N VAL A 163 13.27 -16.36 0.25
CA VAL A 163 11.98 -15.80 0.66
C VAL A 163 10.83 -16.37 -0.18
N GLN A 164 11.09 -16.76 -1.43
CA GLN A 164 10.07 -17.31 -2.32
C GLN A 164 9.51 -18.64 -1.79
N ASP A 165 10.35 -19.49 -1.16
CA ASP A 165 9.90 -20.75 -0.55
C ASP A 165 9.03 -20.49 0.68
N VAL A 166 9.39 -19.49 1.50
CA VAL A 166 8.58 -19.05 2.63
C VAL A 166 7.21 -18.58 2.17
N ILE A 167 7.17 -17.74 1.13
CA ILE A 167 5.92 -17.20 0.57
C ILE A 167 5.05 -18.32 -0.01
N ALA A 168 5.64 -19.29 -0.71
CA ALA A 168 4.92 -20.45 -1.21
C ALA A 168 4.30 -21.28 -0.07
N GLY A 169 5.01 -21.40 1.07
CA GLY A 169 4.49 -22.00 2.29
C GLY A 169 3.29 -21.23 2.85
N LEU A 170 3.39 -19.91 2.97
CA LEU A 170 2.27 -19.06 3.40
C LEU A 170 1.07 -19.18 2.45
N ARG A 171 1.33 -19.19 1.14
CA ARG A 171 0.30 -19.35 0.11
C ARG A 171 -0.41 -20.70 0.22
N ALA A 172 0.33 -21.79 0.43
CA ALA A 172 -0.25 -23.11 0.61
C ALA A 172 -1.21 -23.16 1.80
N VAL A 173 -0.90 -22.48 2.91
CA VAL A 173 -1.80 -22.37 4.07
C VAL A 173 -3.07 -21.60 3.72
N VAL A 174 -2.96 -20.52 2.94
CA VAL A 174 -4.12 -19.75 2.48
C VAL A 174 -5.01 -20.59 1.56
N ASP A 175 -4.42 -21.40 0.68
CA ASP A 175 -5.14 -22.26 -0.26
C ASP A 175 -5.87 -23.44 0.42
N GLU A 176 -5.57 -23.75 1.70
CA GLU A 176 -6.38 -24.67 2.53
C GLU A 176 -7.81 -24.14 2.73
N PHE A 177 -8.04 -22.84 2.55
CA PHE A 177 -9.31 -22.16 2.78
C PHE A 177 -9.83 -21.55 1.46
N PRO A 178 -11.06 -21.84 1.04
CA PRO A 178 -11.57 -21.37 -0.24
C PRO A 178 -11.77 -19.85 -0.25
N ALA A 179 -11.49 -19.23 -1.41
CA ALA A 179 -11.70 -17.80 -1.65
C ALA A 179 -11.04 -16.90 -0.59
N ARG A 180 -9.75 -17.14 -0.32
CA ARG A 180 -8.93 -16.30 0.55
C ARG A 180 -7.91 -15.52 -0.24
N LEU A 181 -7.53 -14.35 0.28
CA LEU A 181 -6.58 -13.45 -0.37
C LEU A 181 -5.27 -13.38 0.43
N LEU A 182 -4.15 -13.29 -0.29
CA LEU A 182 -2.83 -13.08 0.30
C LEU A 182 -2.17 -11.93 -0.43
N ILE A 183 -1.89 -10.87 0.31
CA ILE A 183 -1.27 -9.65 -0.17
C ILE A 183 0.11 -9.56 0.48
N GLY A 184 1.16 -9.29 -0.32
CA GLY A 184 2.51 -9.06 0.21
C GLY A 184 2.86 -7.58 0.18
N GLU A 185 3.28 -7.02 1.31
CA GLU A 185 3.88 -5.69 1.32
C GLU A 185 5.35 -5.76 0.91
N ILE A 186 5.68 -5.14 -0.23
CA ILE A 186 7.00 -5.24 -0.85
C ILE A 186 7.39 -3.86 -1.42
N TYR A 187 8.51 -3.31 -0.97
CA TYR A 187 9.08 -2.07 -1.50
C TYR A 187 10.26 -2.38 -2.41
N LEU A 188 9.96 -2.82 -3.63
CA LEU A 188 10.96 -3.17 -4.64
C LEU A 188 10.60 -2.56 -6.01
N PRO A 189 11.60 -2.32 -6.89
CA PRO A 189 11.34 -1.99 -8.29
C PRO A 189 10.44 -3.03 -8.95
N ILE A 190 9.60 -2.61 -9.90
CA ILE A 190 8.60 -3.47 -10.59
C ILE A 190 9.21 -4.80 -11.06
N ALA A 191 10.40 -4.76 -11.67
CA ALA A 191 11.07 -5.95 -12.20
C ALA A 191 11.34 -7.04 -11.15
N ARG A 192 11.54 -6.66 -9.88
CA ARG A 192 11.69 -7.60 -8.75
C ARG A 192 10.35 -7.88 -8.08
N LEU A 193 9.48 -6.87 -7.97
CA LEU A 193 8.15 -6.99 -7.39
C LEU A 193 7.32 -8.10 -8.06
N VAL A 194 7.32 -8.17 -9.39
CA VAL A 194 6.53 -9.17 -10.12
C VAL A 194 7.01 -10.61 -9.91
N ALA A 195 8.24 -10.82 -9.42
CA ALA A 195 8.71 -12.16 -9.05
C ALA A 195 7.94 -12.74 -7.85
N TYR A 196 7.34 -11.88 -7.01
CA TYR A 196 6.58 -12.30 -5.82
C TYR A 196 5.20 -12.87 -6.11
N TYR A 197 4.71 -12.81 -7.37
CA TYR A 197 3.63 -13.69 -7.80
C TYR A 197 4.05 -15.17 -7.72
N GLY A 198 5.36 -15.45 -7.68
CA GLY A 198 5.94 -16.77 -7.52
C GLY A 198 5.88 -17.63 -8.78
N ALA A 199 6.70 -18.68 -8.80
CA ALA A 199 6.65 -19.68 -9.87
C ALA A 199 5.24 -20.30 -9.94
N GLU A 200 4.68 -20.40 -11.15
CA GLU A 200 3.32 -20.93 -11.39
C GLU A 200 2.22 -20.21 -10.58
N LEU A 201 2.42 -18.94 -10.24
CA LEU A 201 1.51 -18.13 -9.42
C LEU A 201 1.29 -18.67 -7.99
N LYS A 202 2.27 -19.40 -7.44
CA LYS A 202 2.26 -19.94 -6.07
C LYS A 202 2.80 -18.98 -5.00
N GLY A 203 3.09 -17.74 -5.38
CA GLY A 203 3.45 -16.66 -4.46
C GLY A 203 2.22 -15.95 -3.89
N VAL A 204 2.39 -14.68 -3.53
CA VAL A 204 1.26 -13.85 -3.07
C VAL A 204 0.29 -13.59 -4.23
N HIS A 205 -1.00 -13.46 -3.92
CA HIS A 205 -2.00 -13.13 -4.93
C HIS A 205 -1.81 -11.71 -5.47
N LEU A 206 -1.44 -10.77 -4.58
CA LEU A 206 -1.18 -9.37 -4.92
C LEU A 206 0.12 -8.92 -4.22
N PRO A 207 1.25 -8.85 -4.93
CA PRO A 207 2.41 -8.13 -4.44
C PRO A 207 2.10 -6.63 -4.56
N PHE A 208 2.02 -5.92 -3.43
CA PHE A 208 1.55 -4.54 -3.43
C PHE A 208 2.46 -3.62 -4.24
N ASN A 209 1.93 -3.09 -5.34
CA ASN A 209 2.58 -2.04 -6.10
C ASN A 209 2.40 -0.66 -5.44
N PHE A 210 3.47 -0.17 -4.81
CA PHE A 210 3.56 1.15 -4.22
C PHE A 210 4.16 2.23 -5.13
N ALA A 211 4.50 1.92 -6.38
CA ALA A 211 5.21 2.86 -7.25
C ALA A 211 4.44 4.16 -7.51
N LEU A 212 3.10 4.13 -7.47
CA LEU A 212 2.27 5.33 -7.56
C LEU A 212 2.47 6.31 -6.40
N LEU A 213 3.01 5.90 -5.25
CA LEU A 213 3.28 6.76 -4.09
C LEU A 213 4.44 7.74 -4.34
N ASP A 214 5.38 7.37 -5.20
CA ASP A 214 6.59 8.15 -5.49
C ASP A 214 6.63 8.69 -6.92
N THR A 215 5.72 8.22 -7.79
CA THR A 215 5.68 8.65 -9.19
C THR A 215 5.30 10.14 -9.31
N PRO A 216 6.07 10.94 -10.06
CA PRO A 216 5.71 12.32 -10.37
C PRO A 216 4.31 12.41 -10.98
N TRP A 217 3.51 13.36 -10.51
CA TRP A 217 2.11 13.49 -10.91
C TRP A 217 1.97 14.24 -12.25
N ASN A 218 2.35 13.58 -13.35
CA ASN A 218 2.13 14.07 -14.72
C ASN A 218 1.83 12.90 -15.67
N ALA A 219 1.24 13.19 -16.83
CA ALA A 219 0.69 12.15 -17.72
C ALA A 219 1.75 11.15 -18.18
N ARG A 220 2.93 11.62 -18.57
CA ARG A 220 4.01 10.77 -19.09
C ARG A 220 4.56 9.83 -18.03
N ALA A 221 4.79 10.32 -16.81
CA ALA A 221 5.31 9.51 -15.73
C ALA A 221 4.31 8.42 -15.31
N LEU A 222 3.02 8.77 -15.22
CA LEU A 222 1.95 7.82 -14.91
C LEU A 222 1.77 6.78 -16.02
N ASP A 223 1.71 7.21 -17.29
CA ASP A 223 1.61 6.31 -18.44
C ASP A 223 2.77 5.32 -18.51
N GLN A 224 4.00 5.81 -18.36
CA GLN A 224 5.19 4.95 -18.35
C GLN A 224 5.16 3.95 -17.21
N LEU A 225 4.73 4.36 -16.00
CA LEU A 225 4.57 3.46 -14.87
C LEU A 225 3.55 2.37 -15.18
N ILE A 226 2.38 2.76 -15.70
CA ILE A 226 1.28 1.84 -15.98
C ILE A 226 1.70 0.84 -17.06
N ALA A 227 2.26 1.32 -18.16
CA ALA A 227 2.78 0.49 -19.24
C ALA A 227 3.86 -0.48 -18.75
N ASN A 228 4.81 -0.02 -17.93
CA ASN A 228 5.87 -0.86 -17.39
C ASN A 228 5.32 -1.94 -16.45
N TYR A 229 4.33 -1.61 -15.61
CA TYR A 229 3.77 -2.61 -14.71
C TYR A 229 2.95 -3.64 -15.48
N GLU A 230 2.04 -3.20 -16.37
CA GLU A 230 1.22 -4.10 -17.20
C GLU A 230 2.09 -5.05 -18.04
N ALA A 231 3.20 -4.56 -18.62
CA ALA A 231 4.12 -5.37 -19.40
C ALA A 231 4.96 -6.35 -18.57
N ALA A 232 5.23 -6.03 -17.30
CA ALA A 232 6.04 -6.86 -16.41
C ALA A 232 5.25 -7.98 -15.73
N LEU A 233 3.92 -7.91 -15.71
CA LEU A 233 3.08 -8.92 -15.07
C LEU A 233 3.27 -10.30 -15.72
N PRO A 234 3.42 -11.38 -14.93
CA PRO A 234 3.39 -12.73 -15.47
C PRO A 234 1.99 -13.06 -16.01
N ALA A 235 1.90 -14.05 -16.89
CA ALA A 235 0.61 -14.56 -17.36
C ALA A 235 -0.24 -15.00 -16.17
N GLY A 236 -1.48 -14.48 -16.08
CA GLY A 236 -2.39 -14.71 -14.96
C GLY A 236 -2.16 -13.82 -13.73
N GLY A 237 -1.10 -13.01 -13.71
CA GLY A 237 -0.87 -11.99 -12.70
C GLY A 237 -1.95 -10.89 -12.72
N TRP A 238 -2.37 -10.44 -11.53
CA TRP A 238 -3.44 -9.46 -11.37
C TRP A 238 -2.91 -8.15 -10.76
N PRO A 239 -2.91 -7.03 -11.50
CA PRO A 239 -2.35 -5.79 -10.99
C PRO A 239 -3.12 -5.22 -9.80
N ASN A 240 -2.46 -4.33 -9.08
CA ASN A 240 -3.04 -3.56 -7.99
C ASN A 240 -2.42 -2.15 -7.95
N TRP A 241 -3.09 -1.22 -7.28
CA TRP A 241 -2.68 0.18 -7.23
C TRP A 241 -2.93 0.78 -5.84
N VAL A 242 -1.96 1.56 -5.35
CA VAL A 242 -2.01 2.21 -4.03
C VAL A 242 -1.65 3.69 -4.20
N LEU A 243 -2.49 4.59 -3.69
CA LEU A 243 -2.25 6.05 -3.72
C LEU A 243 -1.88 6.67 -2.36
N GLY A 244 -2.17 5.95 -1.28
CA GLY A 244 -1.86 6.33 0.10
C GLY A 244 -1.93 5.10 1.00
N ASN A 245 -1.25 5.18 2.15
CA ASN A 245 -1.31 4.18 3.21
C ASN A 245 -0.90 4.82 4.55
N HIS A 246 -0.65 4.01 5.57
CA HIS A 246 -0.28 4.46 6.90
C HIS A 246 1.21 4.83 7.06
N ASP A 247 2.02 4.73 6.00
CA ASP A 247 3.46 5.04 6.00
C ASP A 247 3.84 6.17 5.04
N ARG A 248 2.96 6.53 4.11
CA ARG A 248 3.24 7.48 3.03
C ARG A 248 2.24 8.63 3.05
N PRO A 249 2.67 9.85 2.66
CA PRO A 249 1.80 11.02 2.59
C PRO A 249 0.45 10.75 1.91
N ARG A 250 -0.62 11.32 2.46
CA ARG A 250 -1.96 11.29 1.86
C ARG A 250 -1.94 11.93 0.49
N ILE A 251 -2.74 11.38 -0.43
CA ILE A 251 -2.77 11.83 -1.82
C ILE A 251 -3.13 13.32 -1.94
N ALA A 252 -4.09 13.81 -1.15
CA ALA A 252 -4.52 15.21 -1.16
C ALA A 252 -3.40 16.18 -0.78
N SER A 253 -2.49 15.79 0.12
CA SER A 253 -1.31 16.62 0.44
C SER A 253 -0.23 16.54 -0.64
N ARG A 254 -0.13 15.41 -1.34
CA ARG A 254 0.90 15.20 -2.36
C ARG A 254 0.59 15.93 -3.67
N VAL A 255 -0.68 15.93 -4.09
CA VAL A 255 -1.08 16.48 -5.41
C VAL A 255 -2.08 17.64 -5.31
N GLY A 256 -2.57 17.95 -4.12
CA GLY A 256 -3.62 18.95 -3.89
C GLY A 256 -5.03 18.37 -3.94
N PRO A 257 -6.03 19.07 -3.34
CA PRO A 257 -7.40 18.57 -3.20
C PRO A 257 -8.11 18.38 -4.54
N ASP A 258 -7.89 19.26 -5.51
CA ASP A 258 -8.53 19.16 -6.84
C ASP A 258 -8.02 17.93 -7.60
N GLN A 259 -6.69 17.73 -7.62
CA GLN A 259 -6.07 16.56 -8.25
C GLN A 259 -6.34 15.26 -7.49
N ALA A 260 -6.64 15.29 -6.18
CA ALA A 260 -7.05 14.10 -5.45
C ALA A 260 -8.33 13.47 -6.04
N ARG A 261 -9.24 14.29 -6.59
CA ARG A 261 -10.44 13.82 -7.30
C ARG A 261 -10.08 13.05 -8.58
N VAL A 262 -9.15 13.59 -9.36
CA VAL A 262 -8.59 12.95 -10.56
C VAL A 262 -7.85 11.67 -10.19
N ALA A 263 -7.11 11.67 -9.08
CA ALA A 263 -6.40 10.51 -8.56
C ALA A 263 -7.36 9.38 -8.15
N ALA A 264 -8.47 9.69 -7.50
CA ALA A 264 -9.51 8.70 -7.19
C ALA A 264 -10.13 8.10 -8.46
N MET A 265 -10.39 8.92 -9.49
CA MET A 265 -10.85 8.43 -10.78
C MET A 265 -9.83 7.49 -11.41
N LEU A 266 -8.55 7.88 -11.48
CA LEU A 266 -7.46 7.03 -11.95
C LEU A 266 -7.44 5.69 -11.21
N LEU A 267 -7.36 5.71 -9.88
CA LEU A 267 -7.30 4.51 -9.04
C LEU A 267 -8.45 3.55 -9.31
N LEU A 268 -9.68 4.05 -9.39
CA LEU A 268 -10.88 3.23 -9.53
C LEU A 268 -11.16 2.80 -10.99
N THR A 269 -10.43 3.34 -11.97
CA THR A 269 -10.61 3.01 -13.38
C THR A 269 -9.42 2.35 -14.05
N LEU A 270 -8.26 2.24 -13.37
CA LEU A 270 -7.18 1.36 -13.79
C LEU A 270 -7.56 -0.14 -13.72
N ARG A 271 -6.87 -0.97 -14.51
CA ARG A 271 -7.00 -2.44 -14.44
C ARG A 271 -6.40 -2.92 -13.11
N GLY A 272 -7.08 -3.84 -12.44
CA GLY A 272 -6.59 -4.43 -11.20
C GLY A 272 -7.41 -4.09 -9.95
N THR A 273 -6.79 -4.33 -8.80
CA THR A 273 -7.37 -4.09 -7.47
C THR A 273 -6.94 -2.73 -6.92
N PRO A 274 -7.85 -1.76 -6.76
CA PRO A 274 -7.54 -0.49 -6.11
C PRO A 274 -7.44 -0.64 -4.59
N THR A 275 -6.51 0.09 -3.97
CA THR A 275 -6.40 0.24 -2.51
C THR A 275 -6.63 1.69 -2.13
N LEU A 276 -7.67 1.94 -1.33
CA LEU A 276 -8.02 3.26 -0.82
C LEU A 276 -7.74 3.29 0.69
N TYR A 277 -6.98 4.27 1.15
CA TYR A 277 -6.68 4.44 2.57
C TYR A 277 -7.75 5.30 3.24
N TYR A 278 -8.08 5.02 4.52
CA TYR A 278 -9.17 5.74 5.19
C TYR A 278 -8.92 7.25 5.18
N GLY A 279 -9.96 8.01 4.88
CA GLY A 279 -9.89 9.46 4.78
C GLY A 279 -9.60 9.97 3.37
N ASP A 280 -9.00 9.15 2.48
CA ASP A 280 -8.80 9.56 1.09
C ASP A 280 -10.16 9.78 0.38
N GLU A 281 -11.21 9.07 0.80
CA GLU A 281 -12.57 9.23 0.28
C GLU A 281 -13.23 10.56 0.64
N ILE A 282 -12.73 11.26 1.65
CA ILE A 282 -13.15 12.63 1.98
C ILE A 282 -12.08 13.65 1.65
N GLY A 283 -10.92 13.23 1.15
CA GLY A 283 -9.81 14.12 0.82
C GLY A 283 -9.03 14.62 2.04
N MET A 284 -8.89 13.80 3.10
CA MET A 284 -8.04 14.13 4.24
C MET A 284 -6.61 14.46 3.78
N ALA A 285 -6.03 15.51 4.37
CA ALA A 285 -4.64 15.90 4.18
C ALA A 285 -3.77 15.43 5.36
N ASN A 286 -2.46 15.40 5.16
CA ASN A 286 -1.48 15.23 6.21
C ASN A 286 -1.65 16.32 7.27
N VAL A 287 -1.58 15.93 8.54
CA VAL A 287 -1.59 16.87 9.66
C VAL A 287 -0.16 17.11 10.11
N PRO A 288 0.33 18.36 10.18
CA PRO A 288 1.59 18.67 10.81
C PRO A 288 1.57 18.27 12.29
N ILE A 289 2.57 17.50 12.73
CA ILE A 289 2.66 17.00 14.10
C ILE A 289 3.77 17.77 14.82
N SER A 290 3.42 18.43 15.92
CA SER A 290 4.40 19.13 16.73
C SER A 290 5.33 18.13 17.45
N PRO A 291 6.60 18.48 17.71
CA PRO A 291 7.59 17.56 18.28
C PRO A 291 7.12 16.89 19.58
N GLU A 292 6.40 17.60 20.44
CA GLU A 292 5.86 17.10 21.70
C GLU A 292 4.67 16.14 21.54
N ARG A 293 4.07 16.08 20.35
CA ARG A 293 2.95 15.20 20.01
C ARG A 293 3.35 13.98 19.18
N VAL A 294 4.61 13.89 18.75
CA VAL A 294 5.12 12.77 17.97
C VAL A 294 4.93 11.46 18.74
N GLN A 295 4.30 10.50 18.10
CA GLN A 295 4.09 9.15 18.60
C GLN A 295 5.00 8.15 17.88
N ASP A 296 5.18 8.30 16.56
CA ASP A 296 5.96 7.39 15.71
C ASP A 296 7.44 7.32 16.16
N PRO A 297 7.92 6.14 16.55
CA PRO A 297 9.32 5.92 16.90
C PRO A 297 10.30 6.31 15.80
N TYR A 298 9.88 6.26 14.53
CA TYR A 298 10.78 6.61 13.44
C TYR A 298 11.25 8.07 13.51
N GLU A 299 10.32 9.01 13.69
CA GLU A 299 10.64 10.42 13.87
C GLU A 299 11.38 10.68 15.19
N LYS A 300 11.08 9.91 16.25
CA LYS A 300 11.80 10.02 17.53
C LYS A 300 13.27 9.62 17.40
N ASN A 301 13.55 8.57 16.63
CA ASN A 301 14.90 8.04 16.46
C ASN A 301 15.70 8.81 15.39
N VAL A 302 15.02 9.33 14.37
CA VAL A 302 15.63 10.07 13.25
C VAL A 302 14.91 11.42 13.05
N PRO A 303 15.00 12.34 14.02
CA PRO A 303 14.21 13.57 13.99
C PRO A 303 14.68 14.53 12.89
N GLY A 304 13.72 15.26 12.32
CA GLY A 304 14.00 16.41 11.44
C GLY A 304 14.24 16.06 9.97
N LEU A 305 14.11 14.79 9.58
CA LEU A 305 14.17 14.35 8.18
C LEU A 305 12.78 14.17 7.54
N GLY A 306 11.69 14.40 8.30
CA GLY A 306 10.32 14.24 7.81
C GLY A 306 9.95 12.78 7.52
N LEU A 307 10.56 11.84 8.24
CA LEU A 307 10.31 10.40 8.10
C LEU A 307 9.15 9.92 8.97
N GLY A 308 8.70 10.75 9.91
CA GLY A 308 7.54 10.49 10.75
C GLY A 308 6.25 10.26 9.97
N ARG A 309 5.48 9.27 10.41
CA ARG A 309 4.24 8.82 9.75
C ARG A 309 2.97 9.26 10.48
N ASP A 310 3.10 9.92 11.63
CA ASP A 310 1.95 10.36 12.44
C ASP A 310 0.97 11.26 11.67
N GLY A 311 1.48 12.12 10.78
CA GLY A 311 0.64 13.05 10.00
C GLY A 311 -0.39 12.36 9.10
N VAL A 312 -0.19 11.08 8.75
CA VAL A 312 -1.13 10.27 7.96
C VAL A 312 -1.97 9.32 8.80
N ARG A 313 -1.78 9.33 10.12
CA ARG A 313 -2.43 8.43 11.10
C ARG A 313 -3.39 9.16 12.03
N THR A 314 -3.66 10.43 11.74
CA THR A 314 -4.56 11.25 12.55
C THR A 314 -6.00 10.73 12.54
N PRO A 315 -6.78 10.96 13.60
CA PRO A 315 -8.16 10.51 13.72
C PRO A 315 -9.04 10.80 12.49
N MET A 316 -9.96 9.88 12.17
CA MET A 316 -10.95 10.08 11.12
C MET A 316 -11.88 11.26 11.47
N GLN A 317 -12.22 12.07 10.46
CA GLN A 317 -13.01 13.30 10.62
C GLN A 317 -14.49 13.01 10.32
N TRP A 318 -15.26 12.63 11.34
CA TRP A 318 -16.67 12.21 11.18
C TRP A 318 -17.63 13.38 11.08
N ASP A 319 -17.51 14.36 11.96
CA ASP A 319 -18.36 15.56 12.03
C ASP A 319 -17.58 16.80 12.49
N ASP A 320 -18.28 17.93 12.64
CA ASP A 320 -17.75 19.22 13.08
C ASP A 320 -17.76 19.41 14.61
N GLY A 321 -18.13 18.36 15.36
CA GLY A 321 -18.20 18.36 16.81
C GLY A 321 -16.85 18.16 17.51
N PRO A 322 -16.86 18.07 18.85
CA PRO A 322 -15.65 17.79 19.63
C PRO A 322 -14.91 16.55 19.12
N PHE A 323 -13.59 16.67 18.95
CA PHE A 323 -12.73 15.61 18.43
C PHE A 323 -13.17 15.03 17.08
N ALA A 324 -13.83 15.84 16.24
CA ALA A 324 -14.38 15.47 14.95
C ALA A 324 -15.33 14.26 14.99
N GLY A 325 -16.02 14.04 16.12
CA GLY A 325 -16.87 12.87 16.35
C GLY A 325 -16.11 11.54 16.52
N PHE A 326 -14.78 11.56 16.52
CA PHE A 326 -13.95 10.36 16.65
C PHE A 326 -13.92 9.79 18.07
N SER A 327 -13.96 10.67 19.07
CA SER A 327 -13.76 10.32 20.48
C SER A 327 -14.52 11.27 21.38
N THR A 328 -14.80 10.83 22.62
CA THR A 328 -15.33 11.69 23.69
C THR A 328 -14.21 12.30 24.56
N VAL A 329 -12.96 11.92 24.30
CA VAL A 329 -11.75 12.41 24.99
C VAL A 329 -10.67 12.76 23.97
N GLU A 330 -9.63 13.47 24.40
CA GLU A 330 -8.54 13.87 23.50
C GLU A 330 -7.90 12.63 22.83
N PRO A 331 -7.85 12.59 21.48
CA PRO A 331 -7.22 11.50 20.77
C PRO A 331 -5.70 11.53 20.88
N TRP A 332 -5.11 10.36 20.66
CA TRP A 332 -3.66 10.13 20.73
C TRP A 332 -2.83 10.98 19.75
N LEU A 333 -3.44 11.45 18.65
CA LEU A 333 -2.88 12.39 17.70
C LEU A 333 -3.83 13.59 17.49
N PRO A 334 -3.30 14.76 17.09
CA PRO A 334 -4.11 15.95 16.84
C PRO A 334 -5.07 15.76 15.65
N LEU A 335 -6.11 16.59 15.61
CA LEU A 335 -7.02 16.68 14.48
C LEU A 335 -6.43 17.57 13.38
N ALA A 336 -6.91 17.40 12.16
CA ALA A 336 -6.59 18.34 11.08
C ALA A 336 -7.24 19.71 11.36
N PRO A 337 -6.57 20.85 11.04
CA PRO A 337 -7.14 22.18 11.28
C PRO A 337 -8.46 22.46 10.56
N ASP A 338 -8.71 21.76 9.45
CA ASP A 338 -9.86 21.89 8.56
C ASP A 338 -10.98 20.87 8.84
N PHE A 339 -10.94 20.12 9.96
CA PHE A 339 -11.90 19.05 10.23
C PHE A 339 -13.37 19.51 10.28
N THR A 340 -13.62 20.77 10.61
CA THR A 340 -14.98 21.34 10.61
C THR A 340 -15.55 21.50 9.21
N GLU A 341 -14.69 21.57 8.19
CA GLU A 341 -15.07 21.71 6.78
C GLU A 341 -14.95 20.37 6.02
N VAL A 342 -13.85 19.64 6.24
CA VAL A 342 -13.54 18.36 5.59
C VAL A 342 -13.94 17.19 6.49
N ASN A 343 -15.23 16.92 6.64
CA ASN A 343 -15.70 15.77 7.40
C ASN A 343 -16.79 14.97 6.68
N VAL A 344 -17.02 13.75 7.15
CA VAL A 344 -18.00 12.83 6.57
C VAL A 344 -19.41 13.43 6.60
N ALA A 345 -19.82 14.08 7.69
CA ALA A 345 -21.15 14.67 7.82
C ALA A 345 -21.41 15.78 6.79
N ALA A 346 -20.47 16.71 6.64
CA ALA A 346 -20.54 17.81 5.67
C ALA A 346 -20.57 17.29 4.22
N GLN A 347 -19.76 16.28 3.91
CA GLN A 347 -19.69 15.74 2.54
C GLN A 347 -20.85 14.84 2.17
N ARG A 348 -21.47 14.15 3.13
CA ARG A 348 -22.58 13.21 2.88
C ARG A 348 -23.80 13.87 2.25
N GLY A 349 -24.07 15.13 2.58
CA GLY A 349 -25.19 15.92 2.02
C GLY A 349 -24.85 16.68 0.74
N ASN A 350 -23.57 16.72 0.34
CA ASN A 350 -23.09 17.50 -0.79
C ASN A 350 -22.89 16.60 -2.03
N GLY A 351 -23.71 16.81 -3.06
CA GLY A 351 -23.67 16.06 -4.32
C GLY A 351 -22.37 16.21 -5.12
N HIS A 352 -21.55 17.22 -4.83
CA HIS A 352 -20.28 17.46 -5.52
C HIS A 352 -19.05 17.15 -4.65
N SER A 353 -19.23 16.59 -3.45
CA SER A 353 -18.14 16.26 -2.54
C SER A 353 -17.21 15.15 -3.06
N MET A 354 -16.02 15.04 -2.46
CA MET A 354 -15.09 13.94 -2.75
C MET A 354 -15.73 12.59 -2.39
N LEU A 355 -16.45 12.53 -1.27
CA LEU A 355 -17.17 11.34 -0.84
C LEU A 355 -18.22 10.88 -1.86
N THR A 356 -18.99 11.82 -2.43
CA THR A 356 -19.98 11.51 -3.46
C THR A 356 -19.29 10.99 -4.73
N LEU A 357 -18.21 11.65 -5.16
CA LEU A 357 -17.42 11.20 -6.32
C LEU A 357 -16.90 9.77 -6.14
N VAL A 358 -16.26 9.46 -5.00
CA VAL A 358 -15.69 8.13 -4.74
C VAL A 358 -16.77 7.06 -4.68
N ARG A 359 -17.92 7.34 -4.05
CA ARG A 359 -19.07 6.42 -4.04
C ARG A 359 -19.56 6.12 -5.46
N ARG A 360 -19.72 7.15 -6.29
CA ARG A 360 -20.16 6.99 -7.68
C ARG A 360 -19.16 6.25 -8.54
N LEU A 361 -17.86 6.50 -8.37
CA LEU A 361 -16.81 5.73 -9.04
C LEU A 361 -16.86 4.25 -8.65
N ILE A 362 -17.06 3.92 -7.37
CA ILE A 362 -17.21 2.53 -6.91
C ILE A 362 -18.48 1.89 -7.46
N GLU A 363 -19.61 2.60 -7.46
CA GLU A 363 -20.88 2.13 -8.04
C GLU A 363 -20.74 1.82 -9.53
N LEU A 364 -20.20 2.76 -10.32
CA LEU A 364 -19.94 2.59 -11.75
C LEU A 364 -18.98 1.44 -12.00
N ARG A 365 -17.88 1.38 -11.25
CA ARG A 365 -16.92 0.28 -11.33
C ARG A 365 -17.61 -1.06 -11.12
N ARG A 366 -18.41 -1.22 -10.07
CA ARG A 366 -19.13 -2.47 -9.77
C ARG A 366 -20.19 -2.82 -10.81
N GLY A 367 -20.82 -1.81 -11.42
CA GLY A 367 -21.86 -1.98 -12.43
C GLY A 367 -21.35 -2.27 -13.84
N ARG A 368 -20.04 -2.15 -14.09
CA ARG A 368 -19.44 -2.27 -15.44
C ARG A 368 -18.30 -3.29 -15.47
N ALA A 369 -18.54 -4.40 -16.16
CA ALA A 369 -17.58 -5.50 -16.24
C ALA A 369 -16.26 -5.08 -16.91
N GLU A 370 -16.30 -4.16 -17.87
CA GLU A 370 -15.13 -3.59 -18.54
C GLU A 370 -14.22 -2.80 -17.58
N LEU A 371 -14.77 -2.20 -16.51
CA LEU A 371 -13.98 -1.55 -15.46
C LEU A 371 -13.41 -2.59 -14.48
N MET A 372 -14.20 -3.58 -14.08
CA MET A 372 -13.76 -4.63 -13.14
C MET A 372 -12.69 -5.54 -13.71
N LEU A 373 -12.90 -6.04 -14.93
CA LEU A 373 -12.16 -7.15 -15.52
C LEU A 373 -11.46 -6.80 -16.84
N GLY A 374 -11.92 -5.73 -17.51
CA GLY A 374 -11.48 -5.41 -18.86
C GLY A 374 -9.99 -5.09 -18.98
N ALA A 375 -9.44 -5.34 -20.17
CA ALA A 375 -8.09 -4.96 -20.53
C ALA A 375 -7.91 -3.44 -20.47
N TYR A 376 -6.67 -3.03 -20.15
CA TYR A 376 -6.22 -1.64 -20.21
C TYR A 376 -5.50 -1.42 -21.54
N ARG A 377 -5.74 -0.26 -22.18
CA ARG A 377 -4.98 0.18 -23.36
C ARG A 377 -4.72 1.68 -23.28
N ALA A 378 -3.47 2.10 -23.18
CA ALA A 378 -3.10 3.51 -23.28
C ALA A 378 -3.48 4.08 -24.65
N LEU A 379 -3.88 5.35 -24.69
CA LEU A 379 -4.19 6.08 -25.94
C LEU A 379 -3.28 7.30 -26.13
N ALA A 380 -3.10 8.10 -25.07
CA ALA A 380 -2.26 9.28 -25.15
C ALA A 380 -1.77 9.69 -23.76
N ALA A 381 -0.53 10.16 -23.71
CA ALA A 381 0.09 10.79 -22.55
C ALA A 381 0.91 12.01 -23.02
N GLN A 382 0.25 13.16 -23.15
CA GLN A 382 0.84 14.38 -23.71
C GLN A 382 0.60 15.57 -22.78
N GLY A 383 1.68 16.21 -22.33
CA GLY A 383 1.57 17.27 -21.32
C GLY A 383 0.87 16.75 -20.07
N ASP A 384 -0.27 17.37 -19.74
CA ASP A 384 -1.12 17.01 -18.60
C ASP A 384 -2.27 16.07 -18.95
N LEU A 385 -2.43 15.71 -20.23
CA LEU A 385 -3.48 14.82 -20.70
C LEU A 385 -3.05 13.35 -20.63
N LEU A 386 -3.82 12.56 -19.89
CA LEU A 386 -3.74 11.09 -19.87
C LEU A 386 -5.06 10.48 -20.35
N LEU A 387 -5.00 9.67 -21.42
CA LEU A 387 -6.14 8.99 -22.04
C LEU A 387 -5.92 7.48 -22.09
N TYR A 388 -6.93 6.70 -21.71
CA TYR A 388 -6.90 5.25 -21.87
C TYR A 388 -8.26 4.55 -22.02
N VAL A 389 -8.15 3.40 -22.67
CA VAL A 389 -9.08 2.31 -22.94
C VAL A 389 -9.39 1.33 -21.80
N ARG A 390 -10.61 1.17 -21.28
CA ARG A 390 -11.03 -0.09 -20.62
C ARG A 390 -11.98 -0.88 -21.50
N THR A 391 -11.63 -2.11 -21.86
CA THR A 391 -12.40 -2.94 -22.81
C THR A 391 -12.58 -4.36 -22.28
N LEU A 392 -13.80 -4.90 -22.40
CA LEU A 392 -14.06 -6.33 -22.23
C LEU A 392 -14.99 -6.80 -23.36
N ASP A 393 -14.57 -7.84 -24.07
CA ASP A 393 -15.35 -8.42 -25.17
C ASP A 393 -16.73 -8.88 -24.69
N GLY A 394 -17.77 -8.51 -25.44
CA GLY A 394 -19.16 -8.81 -25.09
C GLY A 394 -19.76 -7.95 -23.97
N ALA A 395 -19.01 -7.01 -23.39
CA ALA A 395 -19.53 -6.01 -22.47
C ALA A 395 -19.55 -4.64 -23.15
N GLY A 396 -18.51 -3.84 -22.97
CA GLY A 396 -18.46 -2.48 -23.51
C GLY A 396 -17.05 -1.91 -23.44
N ARG A 397 -16.94 -0.63 -23.79
CA ARG A 397 -15.69 0.12 -23.75
C ARG A 397 -15.90 1.44 -23.04
N VAL A 398 -14.99 1.76 -22.12
CA VAL A 398 -14.98 3.04 -21.42
C VAL A 398 -13.68 3.75 -21.73
N LEU A 399 -13.78 4.96 -22.27
CA LEU A 399 -12.68 5.91 -22.33
C LEU A 399 -12.59 6.64 -21.00
N VAL A 400 -11.38 6.71 -20.46
CA VAL A 400 -11.04 7.56 -19.33
C VAL A 400 -10.10 8.64 -19.81
N ALA A 401 -10.45 9.89 -19.52
CA ALA A 401 -9.70 11.06 -19.90
C ALA A 401 -9.41 11.93 -18.68
N LEU A 402 -8.14 12.18 -18.39
CA LEU A 402 -7.69 12.88 -17.19
C LEU A 402 -6.85 14.10 -17.57
N ASN A 403 -7.20 15.24 -17.00
CA ASN A 403 -6.39 16.44 -17.02
C ASN A 403 -5.68 16.59 -15.67
N LEU A 404 -4.36 16.39 -15.70
CA LEU A 404 -3.48 16.44 -14.53
C LEU A 404 -2.95 17.85 -14.25
N GLY A 405 -3.40 18.84 -15.03
CA GLY A 405 -2.93 20.21 -15.03
C GLY A 405 -3.99 21.21 -14.56
N ALA A 406 -3.52 22.43 -14.32
CA ALA A 406 -4.33 23.55 -13.85
C ALA A 406 -4.99 24.37 -14.99
N GLU A 407 -4.74 24.00 -16.25
CA GLU A 407 -5.30 24.68 -17.42
C GLU A 407 -6.27 23.74 -18.17
N PRO A 408 -7.37 24.25 -18.76
CA PRO A 408 -8.22 23.47 -19.64
C PRO A 408 -7.46 22.94 -20.86
N LEU A 409 -7.84 21.74 -21.31
CA LEU A 409 -7.26 21.13 -22.50
C LEU A 409 -8.32 20.37 -23.30
N ALA A 410 -8.01 20.05 -24.56
CA ALA A 410 -8.86 19.25 -25.42
C ALA A 410 -8.04 18.26 -26.22
N ALA A 411 -8.65 17.12 -26.56
CA ALA A 411 -8.06 16.10 -27.41
C ALA A 411 -9.01 15.74 -28.55
N THR A 412 -8.55 15.95 -29.78
CA THR A 412 -9.25 15.48 -30.97
C THR A 412 -8.99 13.99 -31.14
N LEU A 413 -10.05 13.19 -31.10
CA LEU A 413 -10.03 11.74 -31.23
C LEU A 413 -10.97 11.34 -32.38
N PRO A 414 -10.47 11.28 -33.63
CA PRO A 414 -11.27 10.83 -34.76
C PRO A 414 -11.87 9.45 -34.45
N GLY A 415 -13.20 9.31 -34.61
CA GLY A 415 -13.93 8.08 -34.27
C GLY A 415 -14.39 7.98 -32.82
N LEU A 416 -14.11 8.98 -31.96
CA LEU A 416 -14.77 9.11 -30.66
C LEU A 416 -16.26 9.37 -30.90
N ALA A 417 -17.09 8.53 -30.30
CA ALA A 417 -18.53 8.73 -30.16
C ALA A 417 -18.98 8.01 -28.90
N GLY A 418 -19.73 8.68 -28.03
CA GLY A 418 -20.16 8.09 -26.77
C GLY A 418 -20.92 9.06 -25.87
N GLU A 419 -21.13 8.61 -24.65
CA GLU A 419 -21.88 9.33 -23.62
C GLU A 419 -21.07 9.40 -22.33
N VAL A 420 -21.02 10.58 -21.71
CA VAL A 420 -20.32 10.78 -20.44
C VAL A 420 -21.04 10.02 -19.33
N LEU A 421 -20.31 9.13 -18.68
CA LEU A 421 -20.76 8.40 -17.49
C LEU A 421 -20.55 9.19 -16.22
N LEU A 422 -19.45 9.95 -16.16
CA LEU A 422 -19.05 10.69 -14.97
C LEU A 422 -18.01 11.73 -15.32
N SER A 423 -18.15 12.93 -14.76
CA SER A 423 -17.07 13.91 -14.61
C SER A 423 -16.67 13.99 -13.14
N THR A 424 -15.40 14.28 -12.83
CA THR A 424 -14.97 14.58 -11.45
C THR A 424 -15.68 15.80 -10.86
N PHE A 425 -16.30 16.66 -11.66
CA PHE A 425 -17.15 17.77 -11.18
C PHE A 425 -18.64 17.42 -11.04
N TYR A 426 -19.04 16.23 -11.51
CA TYR A 426 -20.39 15.69 -11.32
C TYR A 426 -21.52 16.51 -12.00
N ASP A 427 -21.23 17.12 -13.15
CA ASP A 427 -22.14 18.06 -13.84
C ASP A 427 -22.27 17.81 -15.36
N ARG A 428 -21.75 16.68 -15.86
CA ARG A 428 -21.71 16.34 -17.30
C ARG A 428 -22.28 14.96 -17.63
N GLU A 429 -22.93 14.28 -16.68
CA GLU A 429 -23.54 12.97 -16.95
C GLU A 429 -24.51 13.05 -18.13
N GLU A 430 -24.54 12.01 -18.97
CA GLU A 430 -25.39 11.89 -20.17
C GLU A 430 -25.05 12.85 -21.33
N GLU A 431 -23.99 13.67 -21.20
CA GLU A 431 -23.49 14.49 -22.30
C GLU A 431 -22.96 13.60 -23.43
N ARG A 432 -23.46 13.83 -24.66
CA ARG A 432 -22.98 13.13 -25.86
C ARG A 432 -21.73 13.79 -26.40
N ILE A 433 -20.67 13.00 -26.55
CA ILE A 433 -19.37 13.45 -27.05
C ILE A 433 -19.09 12.81 -28.41
N SER A 434 -18.54 13.59 -29.35
CA SER A 434 -18.16 13.11 -30.68
C SER A 434 -16.91 13.85 -31.20
N GLY A 435 -15.92 13.11 -31.68
CA GLY A 435 -14.72 13.62 -32.38
C GLY A 435 -13.69 14.34 -31.51
N GLU A 436 -14.09 14.96 -30.41
CA GLU A 436 -13.22 15.70 -29.49
C GLU A 436 -13.68 15.50 -28.04
N ILE A 437 -12.74 15.47 -27.10
CA ILE A 437 -13.02 15.53 -25.67
C ILE A 437 -12.33 16.75 -25.05
N ALA A 438 -13.13 17.65 -24.47
CA ALA A 438 -12.66 18.80 -23.73
C ALA A 438 -12.72 18.54 -22.22
N LEU A 439 -11.65 18.93 -21.52
CA LEU A 439 -11.48 18.79 -20.07
C LEU A 439 -11.17 20.17 -19.48
N ARG A 440 -11.87 20.54 -18.41
CA ARG A 440 -11.48 21.65 -17.53
C ARG A 440 -10.18 21.33 -16.81
N ALA A 441 -9.59 22.35 -16.20
CA ALA A 441 -8.50 22.18 -15.25
C ALA A 441 -8.90 21.16 -14.16
N ASN A 442 -7.99 20.24 -13.84
CA ASN A 442 -8.21 19.20 -12.82
C ASN A 442 -9.46 18.33 -13.05
N GLU A 443 -9.88 18.13 -14.30
CA GLU A 443 -11.03 17.30 -14.65
C GLU A 443 -10.62 15.89 -15.06
N GLY A 444 -11.33 14.89 -14.54
CA GLY A 444 -11.41 13.56 -15.12
C GLY A 444 -12.79 13.31 -15.69
N VAL A 445 -12.88 12.68 -16.86
CA VAL A 445 -14.14 12.29 -17.51
C VAL A 445 -14.07 10.82 -17.94
N MET A 446 -15.15 10.08 -17.66
CA MET A 446 -15.38 8.73 -18.14
C MET A 446 -16.47 8.75 -19.22
N VAL A 447 -16.22 8.13 -20.37
CA VAL A 447 -17.15 8.08 -21.50
C VAL A 447 -17.43 6.63 -21.86
N ALA A 448 -18.69 6.20 -21.86
CA ALA A 448 -19.11 4.96 -22.48
C ALA A 448 -19.07 5.14 -24.00
N LEU A 449 -18.21 4.38 -24.68
CA LEU A 449 -18.06 4.47 -26.12
C LEU A 449 -19.19 3.72 -26.82
N ALA A 450 -19.71 4.32 -27.90
CA ALA A 450 -20.70 3.68 -28.75
C ALA A 450 -20.13 2.43 -29.47
N ASP A 451 -21.02 1.52 -29.84
CA ASP A 451 -20.67 0.38 -30.68
C ASP A 451 -20.12 0.87 -32.03
N GLY A 452 -18.96 0.35 -32.44
CA GLY A 452 -18.29 0.77 -33.67
C GLY A 452 -17.42 2.03 -33.55
N ALA A 453 -17.38 2.73 -32.41
CA ALA A 453 -16.43 3.82 -32.18
C ALA A 453 -14.98 3.29 -32.35
N ALA A 454 -14.21 3.86 -33.26
CA ALA A 454 -12.87 3.39 -33.59
C ALA A 454 -11.86 4.46 -33.18
N LEU A 455 -11.40 4.39 -31.93
CA LEU A 455 -10.37 5.29 -31.44
C LEU A 455 -9.03 4.94 -32.11
N PRO A 456 -8.16 5.94 -32.37
CA PRO A 456 -6.85 5.72 -32.96
C PRO A 456 -6.05 4.69 -32.15
N ALA A 457 -5.18 3.98 -32.89
CA ALA A 457 -4.34 2.92 -32.36
C ALA A 457 -3.31 3.45 -31.35
#